data_AF-A0A959YYF2-F1
#
_entry.id   AF-A0A959YYF2-F1
#
_cell.length_a   1.000
_cell.length_b   1.000
_cell.length_c   1.000
_cell.angle_alpha   90.00
_cell.angle_beta   90.00
_cell.angle_gamma   90.00
#
_symmetry.space_group_name_H-M   'P 1'
#
loop_
_entity.id
_entity.type
_entity.pdbx_description
1 polymer ?
#
loop_
_entity_poly.entity_id
_entity_poly.type
_entity_poly.pdbx_seq_one_letter_code
_entity_poly.pdbx_strand_id
1 'polypeptide(L)'
;RIFNALAVTGDDPADWGARFDTVSICLSKGLGAPVGSVLVGSKDTIHDARRVRKRLGGGMRQAGILAAACLHALDHHVDRL
;
A
#
# COMPACT_ATOMS: atom_id res chain seq x y z
N ARG A 1 2.66 -0.27 9.27
CA ARG A 1 2.69 1.17 9.63
C ARG A 1 4.03 1.77 9.19
N ILE A 2 4.45 1.45 7.96
CA ILE A 2 5.82 1.75 7.51
C ILE A 2 6.03 3.27 7.43
N PHE A 3 5.11 4.03 6.85
CA PHE A 3 5.22 5.49 6.76
C PHE A 3 5.31 6.21 8.12
N ASN A 4 4.61 5.74 9.16
CA ASN A 4 4.79 6.29 10.51
C ASN A 4 6.21 6.04 11.05
N ALA A 5 6.81 4.89 10.75
CA ALA A 5 8.18 4.61 11.17
C ALA A 5 9.17 5.46 10.37
N LEU A 6 9.01 5.52 9.05
CA LEU A 6 9.85 6.31 8.14
C LEU A 6 9.79 7.81 8.45
N ALA A 7 8.63 8.32 8.90
CA ALA A 7 8.52 9.72 9.31
C ALA A 7 9.37 10.04 10.55
N VAL A 8 9.57 9.07 11.45
CA VAL A 8 10.42 9.21 12.63
C VAL A 8 11.89 8.96 12.32
N THR A 9 12.20 7.95 11.49
CA THR A 9 13.59 7.57 11.20
C THR A 9 14.22 8.42 10.11
N GLY A 10 13.42 8.97 9.18
CA GLY A 10 13.91 9.67 8.00
C GLY A 10 14.50 8.74 6.93
N ASP A 11 14.34 7.42 7.06
CA ASP A 11 14.86 6.46 6.09
C ASP A 11 14.12 6.56 4.74
N ASP A 12 14.82 6.28 3.64
CA ASP A 12 14.20 6.16 2.33
C ASP A 12 13.27 4.90 2.30
N PRO A 13 11.99 5.04 1.91
CA PRO A 13 11.11 3.89 1.69
C PRO A 13 11.70 2.81 0.77
N ALA A 14 12.53 3.19 -0.21
CA ALA A 14 13.16 2.27 -1.16
C ALA A 14 14.14 1.30 -0.48
N ASP A 15 14.88 1.75 0.53
CA ASP A 15 15.81 0.90 1.29
C ASP A 15 15.09 -0.23 2.01
N TRP A 16 13.91 0.07 2.55
CA TRP A 16 13.04 -0.93 3.14
C TRP A 16 12.42 -1.83 2.07
N GLY A 17 11.99 -1.26 0.93
CA GLY A 17 11.48 -2.04 -0.20
C GLY A 17 12.48 -3.06 -0.76
N ALA A 18 13.78 -2.75 -0.72
CA ALA A 18 14.83 -3.63 -1.20
C ALA A 18 15.15 -4.83 -0.27
N ARG A 19 14.73 -4.78 1.01
CA ARG A 19 15.04 -5.79 2.02
C ARG A 19 14.02 -6.94 2.09
N PHE A 20 12.90 -6.83 1.41
CA PHE A 20 11.83 -7.82 1.46
C PHE A 20 11.34 -8.20 0.05
N ASP A 21 11.02 -9.47 -0.15
CA ASP A 21 10.44 -9.95 -1.41
C ASP A 21 9.03 -9.36 -1.66
N THR A 22 8.31 -9.10 -0.58
CA THR A 22 6.99 -8.45 -0.62
C THR A 22 6.78 -7.50 0.54
N VAL A 23 6.02 -6.42 0.30
CA VAL A 23 5.63 -5.45 1.32
C VAL A 23 4.12 -5.24 1.24
N SER A 24 3.45 -5.36 2.38
CA SER A 24 2.02 -5.01 2.51
C SER A 24 1.89 -3.69 3.25
N ILE A 25 1.22 -2.72 2.62
CA ILE A 25 1.06 -1.36 3.15
C ILE A 25 -0.44 -1.09 3.32
N CYS A 26 -0.85 -0.84 4.56
CA CYS A 26 -2.20 -0.33 4.83
C CYS A 26 -2.25 1.18 4.61
N LEU A 27 -3.18 1.64 3.78
CA LEU A 27 -3.41 3.06 3.50
C LEU A 27 -4.51 3.64 4.39
N SER A 28 -5.37 2.80 4.94
CA SER A 28 -6.46 3.18 5.84
C SER A 28 -6.10 3.21 7.33
N LYS A 29 -4.89 3.65 7.65
CA LYS A 29 -4.41 3.85 9.04
C LYS A 29 -3.93 5.29 9.22
N GLY A 30 -2.66 5.50 9.60
CA GLY A 30 -2.10 6.85 9.76
C GLY A 30 -2.23 7.74 8.51
N LEU A 31 -2.12 7.13 7.33
CA LEU A 31 -2.32 7.82 6.05
C LEU A 31 -3.77 8.30 5.84
N GLY A 32 -4.77 7.80 6.56
CA GLY A 32 -6.12 8.37 6.57
C GLY A 32 -6.98 8.09 5.33
N ALA A 33 -6.59 7.18 4.43
CA ALA A 33 -7.50 6.74 3.37
C ALA A 33 -8.72 6.00 3.99
N PRO A 34 -9.92 6.07 3.38
CA PRO A 34 -11.11 5.45 3.97
C PRO A 34 -11.02 3.91 4.00
N VAL A 35 -10.52 3.30 2.92
CA VAL A 35 -10.31 1.86 2.77
C VAL A 35 -9.12 1.67 1.85
N GLY A 36 -8.26 0.69 2.14
CA GLY A 36 -7.26 0.24 1.17
C GLY A 36 -5.98 -0.30 1.78
N SER A 37 -5.41 -1.27 1.08
CA SER A 37 -4.03 -1.71 1.26
C SER A 37 -3.45 -2.09 -0.09
N VAL A 38 -2.14 -2.00 -0.21
CA VAL A 38 -1.39 -2.40 -1.41
C VAL A 38 -0.39 -3.49 -1.04
N LEU A 39 -0.30 -4.50 -1.89
CA LEU A 39 0.77 -5.49 -1.88
C LEU A 39 1.76 -5.12 -2.97
N VAL A 40 3.02 -4.97 -2.60
CA VAL A 40 4.15 -4.67 -3.48
C VAL A 40 5.06 -5.90 -3.52
N GLY A 41 5.61 -6.22 -4.68
CA GLY A 41 6.51 -7.36 -4.89
C GLY A 41 6.82 -7.55 -6.37
N SER A 42 7.46 -8.68 -6.71
CA SER A 42 7.80 -9.01 -8.11
C SER A 42 6.57 -9.14 -9.02
N LYS A 43 6.76 -9.03 -10.34
CA LYS A 43 5.68 -9.22 -11.32
C LYS A 43 5.00 -10.59 -11.18
N ASP A 44 5.79 -11.64 -10.97
CA ASP A 44 5.29 -13.02 -10.83
C ASP A 44 4.50 -13.16 -9.52
N THR A 45 4.99 -12.59 -8.43
CA THR A 45 4.27 -12.57 -7.15
C THR A 45 2.93 -11.84 -7.27
N ILE A 46 2.90 -10.68 -7.94
CA ILE A 46 1.66 -9.91 -8.14
C ILE A 46 0.68 -10.63 -9.08
N HIS A 47 1.17 -11.37 -10.08
CA HIS A 47 0.34 -12.21 -10.93
C HIS A 47 -0.43 -13.25 -10.08
N ASP A 48 0.27 -13.98 -9.21
CA ASP A 48 -0.36 -15.00 -8.37
C ASP A 48 -1.25 -14.39 -7.28
N ALA A 49 -0.82 -13.28 -6.69
CA ALA A 49 -1.61 -12.55 -5.71
C ALA A 49 -2.95 -12.06 -6.29
N ARG A 50 -3.00 -11.65 -7.56
CA ARG A 50 -4.26 -11.29 -8.23
C ARG A 50 -5.23 -12.47 -8.34
N ARG A 51 -4.73 -13.69 -8.58
CA ARG A 51 -5.54 -14.91 -8.61
C ARG A 51 -6.08 -15.25 -7.22
N VAL A 52 -5.24 -15.14 -6.19
CA VAL A 52 -5.67 -15.30 -4.78
C VAL A 52 -6.70 -14.23 -4.40
N ARG A 53 -6.46 -12.96 -4.73
CA ARG A 53 -7.40 -11.85 -4.50
C ARG A 53 -8.78 -12.14 -5.11
N LYS A 54 -8.82 -12.73 -6.30
CA LYS A 54 -10.09 -13.10 -6.93
C LYS A 54 -10.80 -14.25 -6.19
N ARG A 55 -10.05 -15.29 -5.79
CA ARG A 55 -10.57 -16.44 -5.01
C ARG A 55 -11.13 -16.00 -3.65
N LEU A 56 -10.49 -15.06 -2.99
CA LEU A 56 -10.90 -14.53 -1.69
C LEU A 56 -11.93 -13.38 -1.76
N GLY A 57 -12.45 -13.07 -2.96
CA GLY A 57 -13.50 -12.04 -3.12
C GLY A 57 -13.02 -10.59 -3.14
N GLY A 58 -11.71 -10.31 -3.07
CA GLY A 58 -11.15 -8.96 -3.12
C GLY A 58 -11.12 -8.29 -4.51
N GLY A 59 -11.67 -8.95 -5.53
CA GLY A 59 -11.75 -8.45 -6.91
C GLY A 59 -12.89 -7.46 -7.13
N MET A 60 -12.82 -6.31 -6.45
CA MET A 60 -13.83 -5.24 -6.50
C MET A 60 -13.99 -4.63 -7.91
N ARG A 61 -15.14 -3.99 -8.17
CA ARG A 61 -15.43 -3.31 -9.44
C ARG A 61 -14.97 -1.86 -9.43
N GLN A 62 -15.86 -0.88 -9.29
CA GLN A 62 -15.56 0.56 -9.35
C GLN A 62 -14.71 1.06 -8.15
N ALA A 63 -13.64 0.35 -7.80
CA ALA A 63 -12.68 0.64 -6.73
C ALA A 63 -11.78 1.86 -7.03
N GLY A 64 -11.92 2.46 -8.22
CA GLY A 64 -11.18 3.68 -8.60
C GLY A 64 -11.39 4.83 -7.61
N ILE A 65 -12.59 4.97 -7.03
CA ILE A 65 -12.89 6.00 -6.02
C ILE A 65 -12.03 5.78 -4.76
N LEU A 66 -11.94 4.53 -4.28
CA LEU A 66 -11.11 4.18 -3.13
C LEU A 66 -9.62 4.32 -3.44
N ALA A 67 -9.21 3.93 -4.64
CA ALA A 67 -7.84 4.07 -5.11
C ALA A 67 -7.41 5.54 -5.22
N ALA A 68 -8.29 6.43 -5.67
CA ALA A 68 -8.02 7.87 -5.72
C ALA A 68 -7.79 8.46 -4.32
N ALA A 69 -8.60 8.07 -3.33
CA ALA A 69 -8.38 8.49 -1.94
C ALA A 69 -7.06 7.95 -1.38
N CYS A 70 -6.68 6.72 -1.75
CA CYS A 70 -5.40 6.12 -1.40
C CYS A 70 -4.19 6.87 -1.99
N LEU A 71 -4.26 7.26 -3.27
CA LEU A 71 -3.23 8.06 -3.93
C LEU A 71 -3.11 9.44 -3.28
N HIS A 72 -4.24 10.13 -3.08
CA HIS A 72 -4.26 11.42 -2.40
C HIS A 72 -3.58 11.36 -1.02
N ALA A 73 -3.85 10.30 -0.25
CA ALA A 73 -3.22 10.10 1.05
C ALA A 73 -1.69 9.90 0.95
N LEU A 74 -1.19 9.18 -0.05
CA LEU A 74 0.25 9.03 -0.27
C LEU A 74 0.91 10.36 -0.65
N ASP A 75 0.25 11.15 -1.50
CA ASP A 75 0.79 12.41 -2.01
C ASP A 75 0.78 13.54 -0.96
N HIS A 76 -0.17 13.52 -0.01
CA HIS A 76 -0.40 14.68 0.88
C HIS A 76 -0.31 14.36 2.37
N HIS A 77 -0.44 13.09 2.78
CA HIS A 77 -0.50 12.75 4.20
C HIS A 77 0.78 12.12 4.73
N VAL A 78 1.79 11.83 3.91
CA VAL A 78 3.06 11.26 4.39
C VAL A 78 3.84 12.27 5.22
N ASP A 79 3.98 13.52 4.76
CA ASP A 79 4.80 14.54 5.42
C ASP A 79 4.28 15.00 6.78
N ARG A 80 3.00 14.72 7.09
CA ARG A 80 2.39 15.03 8.39
C ARG A 80 2.47 13.88 9.41
N LEU A 81 3.05 12.74 9.03
CA LEU A 81 3.14 11.55 9.88
C LEU A 81 4.30 11.58 10.87
#